data_AF-A0A317ZGR4-F1
#
_entry.id   AF-A0A317ZGR4-F1
#
_cell.length_a   1.000
_cell.length_b   1.000
_cell.length_c   1.000
_cell.angle_alpha   90.00
_cell.angle_beta   90.00
_cell.angle_gamma   90.00
#
_symmetry.space_group_name_H-M   'P 1'
#
loop_
_entity.id
_entity.type
_entity.pdbx_description
1 polymer ?
#
loop_
_entity_poly.entity_id
_entity_poly.type
_entity_poly.pdbx_seq_one_letter_code
_entity_poly.pdbx_strand_id
1 'polypeptide(L)'
;MMTNPLDANFNDYKKAESQALEILQEMKTASVKPLDIELALLVAIFELHRDRLPADQIGGIIRKHLETLEPFYEANGHPDS
;
A
#
# COMPACT_ATOMS: atom_id res chain seq x y z
N MET A 1 29.91 -11.94 -1.82
CA MET A 1 28.63 -12.55 -2.25
C MET A 1 27.84 -11.45 -2.93
N MET A 2 27.55 -11.56 -4.22
CA MET A 2 26.75 -10.56 -4.95
C MET A 2 25.28 -10.75 -4.56
N THR A 3 24.71 -9.80 -3.84
CA THR A 3 23.26 -9.70 -3.65
C THR A 3 22.62 -9.49 -5.01
N ASN A 4 21.78 -10.43 -5.45
CA ASN A 4 21.04 -10.32 -6.70
C ASN A 4 20.19 -9.03 -6.64
N PRO A 5 20.16 -8.18 -7.68
CA PRO A 5 19.32 -6.97 -7.70
C PRO A 5 17.85 -7.24 -7.38
N LEU A 6 17.35 -8.44 -7.67
CA LEU A 6 16.01 -8.89 -7.31
C LEU A 6 15.83 -9.00 -5.79
N ASP A 7 16.83 -9.51 -5.07
CA ASP A 7 16.78 -9.66 -3.61
C ASP A 7 16.85 -8.28 -2.92
N ALA A 8 17.62 -7.35 -3.48
CA ALA A 8 17.70 -5.97 -2.98
C ALA A 8 16.37 -5.23 -3.14
N ASN A 9 15.74 -5.31 -4.31
CA ASN A 9 14.43 -4.69 -4.57
C ASN A 9 13.34 -5.26 -3.67
N PHE A 10 13.36 -6.59 -3.43
CA PHE A 10 12.40 -7.23 -2.52
C PHE A 10 12.60 -6.76 -1.07
N ASN A 11 13.84 -6.65 -0.60
CA ASN A 11 14.12 -6.15 0.75
C ASN A 11 13.66 -4.71 0.94
N ASP A 12 13.84 -3.84 -0.05
CA ASP A 12 13.39 -2.46 0.02
C ASP A 12 11.87 -2.35 -0.01
N TYR A 13 11.19 -3.20 -0.80
CA TYR A 13 9.74 -3.38 -0.71
C TYR A 13 9.30 -3.77 0.71
N LYS A 14 9.91 -4.79 1.33
CA LYS A 14 9.52 -5.25 2.67
C LYS A 14 9.74 -4.18 3.74
N LYS A 15 10.79 -3.35 3.61
CA LYS A 15 10.99 -2.19 4.50
C LYS A 15 9.87 -1.16 4.34
N ALA A 16 9.55 -0.79 3.10
CA ALA A 16 8.48 0.17 2.83
C ALA A 16 7.10 -0.35 3.31
N GLU A 17 6.82 -1.64 3.11
CA GLU A 17 5.62 -2.31 3.62
C GLU A 17 5.54 -2.24 5.16
N SER A 18 6.64 -2.55 5.86
CA SER A 18 6.69 -2.47 7.32
C SER A 18 6.36 -1.06 7.84
N GLN A 19 6.96 -0.04 7.22
CA GLN A 19 6.70 1.36 7.59
C GLN A 19 5.25 1.78 7.32
N ALA A 20 4.67 1.34 6.20
CA ALA A 20 3.27 1.60 5.89
C ALA A 20 2.32 0.95 6.92
N LEU A 21 2.64 -0.26 7.40
CA LEU A 21 1.87 -0.94 8.44
C LEU A 21 1.99 -0.26 9.81
N GLU A 22 3.15 0.32 10.14
CA GLU A 22 3.33 1.13 11.35
C GLU A 22 2.44 2.38 11.32
N ILE A 23 2.42 3.12 10.20
CA ILE A 23 1.55 4.29 10.02
C ILE A 23 0.07 3.91 10.15
N LEU A 24 -0.35 2.78 9.57
CA LEU A 24 -1.71 2.27 9.72
C LEU A 24 -2.04 1.98 11.19
N GLN A 25 -1.09 1.39 11.94
CA GLN A 25 -1.29 1.11 13.35
C GLN A 25 -1.44 2.40 14.17
N GLU A 26 -0.62 3.41 13.90
CA GLU A 26 -0.76 4.72 14.53
C GLU A 26 -2.14 5.35 14.27
N MET A 27 -2.59 5.35 13.01
CA MET A 27 -3.91 5.90 12.67
C MET A 27 -5.08 5.17 13.35
N LYS A 28 -4.97 3.85 13.55
CA LYS A 28 -5.95 3.07 14.31
C LYS A 28 -6.04 3.49 15.78
N THR A 29 -4.95 3.99 16.36
CA THR A 29 -4.94 4.45 17.77
C THR A 29 -5.47 5.88 17.96
N ALA A 30 -5.52 6.67 16.89
CA ALA A 30 -5.97 8.07 16.92
C ALA A 30 -7.51 8.26 17.05
N SER A 31 -8.29 7.21 17.28
CA SER A 31 -9.77 7.22 17.36
C SER A 31 -10.46 7.77 16.09
N VAL A 32 -9.78 7.70 14.95
CA VAL A 32 -10.30 8.11 13.64
C VAL A 32 -11.18 7.02 13.06
N LYS A 33 -12.25 7.38 12.33
CA LYS A 33 -13.11 6.38 11.69
C LYS A 33 -12.33 5.62 10.60
N PRO A 34 -12.58 4.31 10.41
CA PRO A 34 -11.90 3.53 9.37
C PRO A 34 -11.94 4.16 7.98
N LEU A 35 -13.10 4.67 7.54
CA LEU A 35 -13.26 5.33 6.25
C LEU A 35 -12.35 6.56 6.09
N ASP A 36 -12.18 7.36 7.14
CA ASP A 36 -11.33 8.55 7.09
C ASP A 36 -9.84 8.15 6.96
N ILE A 37 -9.44 7.03 7.60
CA ILE A 37 -8.11 6.44 7.46
C ILE A 37 -7.88 5.93 6.03
N GLU A 38 -8.85 5.21 5.47
CA GLU A 38 -8.80 4.71 4.09
C GLU A 38 -8.64 5.85 3.08
N LEU A 39 -9.44 6.91 3.19
CA LEU A 39 -9.36 8.07 2.32
C LEU A 39 -8.01 8.80 2.48
N ALA A 40 -7.51 8.97 3.71
CA ALA A 40 -6.22 9.60 3.96
C ALA A 40 -5.07 8.82 3.32
N LEU A 41 -5.08 7.48 3.43
CA LEU A 41 -4.09 6.62 2.79
C LEU A 41 -4.15 6.68 1.27
N LEU A 42 -5.36 6.71 0.68
CA LEU A 42 -5.52 6.91 -0.76
C LEU A 42 -4.95 8.27 -1.20
N VAL A 43 -5.27 9.35 -0.49
CA VAL A 43 -4.73 10.69 -0.77
C VAL A 43 -3.21 10.71 -0.69
N ALA A 44 -2.60 10.02 0.28
CA ALA A 44 -1.14 9.93 0.39
C ALA A 44 -0.49 9.34 -0.87
N ILE A 45 -1.13 8.37 -1.53
CA ILE A 45 -0.66 7.82 -2.81
C ILE A 45 -0.75 8.86 -3.93
N PHE A 46 -1.81 9.66 -3.97
CA PHE A 46 -1.91 10.77 -4.93
C PHE A 46 -0.81 11.81 -4.71
N GLU A 47 -0.59 12.22 -3.47
CA GLU A 47 0.46 13.18 -3.11
C GLU A 47 1.88 12.65 -3.39
N LEU A 48 2.12 11.34 -3.25
CA LEU A 48 3.41 10.72 -3.61
C LEU A 48 3.75 10.90 -5.10
N HIS A 49 2.75 10.96 -5.97
CA HIS A 49 2.91 10.99 -7.42
C HIS A 49 2.51 12.33 -8.08
N ARG A 50 1.94 13.28 -7.33
CA ARG A 50 1.32 14.50 -7.86
C ARG A 50 2.23 15.36 -8.74
N ASP A 51 3.53 15.38 -8.45
CA ASP A 51 4.50 16.19 -9.19
C ASP A 51 5.02 15.49 -10.45
N ARG A 52 4.60 14.24 -10.68
CA ARG A 52 5.11 13.36 -11.74
C ARG A 52 4.04 12.88 -12.70
N LEU A 53 2.81 12.64 -12.22
CA LEU A 53 1.74 12.00 -12.97
C LEU A 53 0.41 12.74 -12.77
N PRO A 54 -0.44 12.82 -13.82
CA PRO A 54 -1.80 13.32 -13.67
C PRO A 54 -2.67 12.34 -12.87
N ALA A 55 -3.73 12.86 -12.24
CA ALA A 55 -4.55 12.11 -11.29
C ALA A 55 -5.20 10.85 -11.88
N ASP A 56 -5.61 10.87 -13.16
CA ASP A 56 -6.19 9.74 -13.86
C ASP A 56 -5.20 8.58 -14.02
N GLN A 57 -3.92 8.89 -14.28
CA GLN A 57 -2.85 7.90 -14.35
C GLN A 57 -2.53 7.30 -12.98
N ILE A 58 -2.47 8.12 -11.93
CA ILE A 58 -2.27 7.63 -10.56
C ILE A 58 -3.41 6.68 -10.18
N GLY A 59 -4.66 7.08 -10.44
CA GLY A 59 -5.82 6.21 -10.20
C GLY A 59 -5.75 4.91 -11.00
N GLY A 60 -5.23 4.93 -12.22
CA GLY A 60 -4.97 3.74 -13.02
C GLY A 60 -3.93 2.79 -12.41
N ILE A 61 -2.86 3.34 -11.83
CA ILE A 61 -1.82 2.58 -11.12
C ILE A 61 -2.40 1.90 -9.88
N ILE A 62 -3.15 2.65 -9.06
CA ILE A 62 -3.80 2.11 -7.85
C ILE A 62 -4.71 0.94 -8.22
N ARG A 63 -5.56 1.09 -9.24
CA ARG A 63 -6.46 0.02 -9.69
C ARG A 63 -5.70 -1.25 -10.09
N LYS A 64 -4.62 -1.13 -10.87
CA LYS A 64 -3.79 -2.28 -11.27
C LYS A 64 -3.15 -2.98 -10.07
N HIS A 65 -2.74 -2.23 -9.06
CA HIS A 65 -2.23 -2.83 -7.82
C HIS A 65 -3.32 -3.57 -7.06
N LEU A 66 -4.53 -3.01 -6.97
CA LEU A 66 -5.68 -3.69 -6.36
C LEU A 66 -6.02 -4.99 -7.09
N GLU A 67 -6.10 -4.98 -8.42
CA GLU A 67 -6.32 -6.19 -9.24
C GLU A 67 -5.28 -7.29 -8.97
N THR A 68 -4.08 -6.92 -8.51
CA THR A 68 -3.02 -7.88 -8.13
C THR A 68 -3.17 -8.35 -6.68
N LEU A 69 -3.55 -7.46 -5.77
CA LEU A 69 -3.64 -7.74 -4.33
C LEU A 69 -4.93 -8.46 -3.94
N GLU A 70 -6.04 -8.20 -4.63
CA GLU A 70 -7.35 -8.81 -4.36
C GLU A 70 -7.26 -10.35 -4.33
N PRO A 71 -6.73 -11.05 -5.36
CA PRO A 71 -6.60 -12.51 -5.31
C PRO A 71 -5.69 -13.01 -4.18
N PHE A 72 -4.67 -12.25 -3.81
CA PHE A 72 -3.77 -12.60 -2.71
C PHE A 72 -4.51 -12.58 -1.36
N TYR A 73 -5.28 -11.52 -1.10
CA TYR A 73 -6.06 -11.41 0.14
C TYR A 73 -7.32 -12.28 0.15
N GLU A 74 -7.88 -12.65 -1.00
CA GLU A 74 -8.92 -13.67 -1.09
C GLU A 74 -8.38 -15.06 -0.74
N ALA A 75 -7.25 -15.45 -1.34
CA ALA A 75 -6.63 -16.75 -1.10
C ALA A 75 -6.08 -16.90 0.34
N ASN A 76 -5.76 -15.78 0.98
CA ASN A 76 -5.21 -15.72 2.34
C ASN A 76 -6.16 -15.00 3.32
N GLY A 77 -7.43 -14.87 2.95
CA GLY A 77 -8.46 -14.20 3.74
C GLY A 77 -8.74 -14.95 5.05
N HIS A 78 -9.12 -14.19 6.09
CA HIS A 78 -9.26 -14.62 7.49
C HIS A 78 -9.88 -16.02 7.70
N PRO A 79 -9.42 -16.81 8.69
CA PRO A 79 -9.90 -18.17 8.98
C PRO A 79 -11.37 -18.31 9.44
N ASP A 80 -12.20 -17.27 9.32
CA ASP A 80 -13.60 -17.25 9.79
C ASP A 80 -14.61 -16.84 8.68
N SER A 81 -14.33 -17.11 7.40
CA SER A 81 -15.36 -17.11 6.33
C SER A 81 -15.93 -18.50 6.09
#